data_AF-D1ABN9-F1
#
_entry.id   AF-D1ABN9-F1
#
_cell.length_a   1.000
_cell.length_b   1.000
_cell.length_c   1.000
_cell.angle_alpha   90.00
_cell.angle_beta   90.00
_cell.angle_gamma   90.00
#
_symmetry.space_group_name_H-M   'P 1'
#
loop_
_entity.id
_entity.type
_entity.pdbx_description
1 polymer ?
#
loop_
_entity_poly.entity_id
_entity_poly.type
_entity_poly.pdbx_seq_one_letter_code
_entity_poly.pdbx_strand_id
1 'polypeptide(L)'
;MADAEPRREALEERLRALEERLRLLEDEREITRLILSYGPLVDSGCAQAVAELWEPEGVYDVDELLMNGRREIAAMVRSRNHQGWIAGGCAHFIGPPHVTVDGDEATAVGYTLMIVNTPDGFTLRRATANRWRLRRTAAGWRAVERTNRVLDGRKESPDLLASCFPGAVRHLPQGPRA
;
A
#
# COMPACT_ATOMS: atom_id res chain seq x y z
N MET A 1 47.54 -23.36 -5.61
CA MET A 1 46.55 -22.95 -6.63
C MET A 1 45.23 -23.73 -6.52
N ALA A 2 45.22 -25.05 -6.29
CA ALA A 2 43.98 -25.85 -6.20
C ALA A 2 42.99 -25.46 -5.06
N ASP A 3 43.48 -24.85 -3.98
CA ASP A 3 42.66 -24.47 -2.81
C ASP A 3 41.97 -23.09 -2.95
N ALA A 4 42.34 -22.31 -3.98
CA ALA A 4 41.82 -20.96 -4.19
C ALA A 4 40.47 -20.95 -4.92
N GLU A 5 40.21 -21.95 -5.75
CA GLU A 5 39.02 -22.04 -6.61
C GLU A 5 37.75 -22.42 -5.82
N PRO A 6 37.76 -23.44 -4.95
CA PRO A 6 36.60 -23.76 -4.10
C PRO A 6 36.26 -22.62 -3.13
N ARG A 7 37.28 -21.91 -2.65
CA ARG A 7 37.12 -20.74 -1.78
C ARG A 7 36.50 -19.55 -2.53
N ARG A 8 36.85 -19.35 -3.81
CA ARG A 8 36.27 -18.30 -4.66
C ARG A 8 34.79 -18.57 -4.92
N GLU A 9 34.45 -19.79 -5.31
CA GLU A 9 33.05 -20.20 -5.54
C GLU A 9 32.18 -20.03 -4.28
N ALA A 10 32.68 -20.44 -3.11
CA ALA A 10 31.97 -20.25 -1.85
C ALA A 10 31.76 -18.78 -1.48
N LEU A 11 32.72 -17.90 -1.81
CA LEU A 11 32.59 -16.46 -1.61
C LEU A 11 31.57 -15.84 -2.58
N GLU A 12 31.58 -16.25 -3.84
CA GLU A 12 30.61 -15.79 -4.85
C GLU A 12 29.18 -16.21 -4.48
N GLU A 13 28.98 -17.43 -3.99
CA GLU A 13 27.68 -17.89 -3.52
C GLU A 13 27.20 -17.09 -2.30
N ARG A 14 28.09 -16.84 -1.35
CA ARG A 14 27.77 -16.02 -0.18
C ARG A 14 27.48 -14.57 -0.56
N LEU A 15 28.15 -14.04 -1.59
CA LEU A 15 27.89 -12.70 -2.10
C LEU A 15 26.51 -12.63 -2.77
N ARG A 16 26.16 -13.58 -3.64
CA ARG A 16 24.82 -13.68 -4.26
C ARG A 16 23.71 -13.72 -3.21
N ALA A 17 23.86 -14.57 -2.19
CA ALA A 17 22.89 -14.67 -1.11
C ALA A 17 22.76 -13.35 -0.30
N LEU A 18 23.83 -12.57 -0.18
CA LEU A 18 23.77 -11.25 0.46
C LEU A 18 23.12 -10.20 -0.44
N GLU A 19 23.41 -10.21 -1.75
CA GLU A 19 22.80 -9.32 -2.74
C GLU A 19 21.28 -9.56 -2.83
N GLU A 20 20.84 -10.81 -2.83
CA GLU A 20 19.41 -11.17 -2.81
C GLU A 20 18.71 -10.66 -1.55
N ARG A 21 19.33 -10.86 -0.38
CA ARG A 21 18.78 -10.38 0.90
C ARG A 21 18.78 -8.86 1.01
N LEU A 22 19.80 -8.19 0.48
CA LEU A 22 19.86 -6.73 0.44
C LEU A 22 18.77 -6.18 -0.48
N ARG A 23 18.63 -6.74 -1.68
CA ARG A 23 17.58 -6.36 -2.64
C ARG A 23 16.19 -6.48 -2.03
N LEU A 24 15.91 -7.57 -1.31
CA LEU A 24 14.63 -7.74 -0.61
C LEU A 24 14.36 -6.62 0.41
N LEU A 25 15.36 -6.23 1.21
CA LEU A 25 15.22 -5.13 2.17
C LEU A 25 15.05 -3.77 1.48
N GLU A 26 15.73 -3.55 0.36
CA GLU A 26 15.59 -2.35 -0.45
C GLU A 26 14.19 -2.24 -1.07
N ASP A 27 13.64 -3.36 -1.54
CA ASP A 27 12.28 -3.46 -2.08
C ASP A 27 11.21 -3.15 -1.04
N GLU A 28 11.29 -3.81 0.13
CA GLU A 28 10.37 -3.57 1.23
C GLU A 28 10.39 -2.09 1.67
N ARG A 29 11.58 -1.49 1.72
CA ARG A 29 11.76 -0.07 2.06
C ARG A 29 11.19 0.84 0.98
N GLU A 30 11.42 0.56 -0.30
CA GLU A 30 10.90 1.36 -1.41
C GLU A 30 9.37 1.31 -1.46
N ILE A 31 8.78 0.11 -1.34
CA ILE A 31 7.32 -0.09 -1.28
C ILE A 31 6.72 0.63 -0.07
N THR A 32 7.33 0.50 1.10
CA THR A 32 6.87 1.18 2.32
C THR A 32 6.89 2.70 2.14
N ARG A 33 7.96 3.25 1.56
CA ARG A 33 8.07 4.69 1.26
C ARG A 33 7.03 5.14 0.25
N LEU A 34 6.80 4.37 -0.82
CA LEU A 34 5.77 4.65 -1.81
C LEU A 34 4.39 4.74 -1.15
N ILE A 35 4.01 3.74 -0.36
CA ILE A 35 2.70 3.71 0.31
C ILE A 35 2.55 4.85 1.32
N LEU A 36 3.57 5.10 2.15
CA LEU A 36 3.53 6.16 3.16
C LEU A 36 3.60 7.57 2.55
N SER A 37 4.08 7.73 1.31
CA SER A 37 4.07 9.01 0.61
C SER A 37 2.66 9.46 0.19
N TYR A 38 1.71 8.52 0.07
CA TYR A 38 0.34 8.83 -0.37
C TYR A 38 -0.32 9.90 0.49
N GLY A 39 -0.28 9.77 1.83
CA GLY A 39 -0.91 10.71 2.76
C GLY A 39 -0.41 12.14 2.57
N PRO A 40 0.90 12.41 2.75
CA PRO A 40 1.48 13.73 2.52
C PRO A 40 1.22 14.29 1.11
N LEU A 41 1.31 13.47 0.05
CA LEU A 41 1.09 13.93 -1.32
C LEU A 41 -0.37 14.29 -1.59
N VAL A 42 -1.31 13.50 -1.07
CA VAL A 42 -2.75 13.72 -1.29
C VAL A 42 -3.25 14.89 -0.46
N ASP A 43 -2.75 15.08 0.77
CA ASP A 43 -3.11 16.20 1.65
C ASP A 43 -2.45 17.53 1.24
N SER A 44 -1.32 17.48 0.53
CA SER A 44 -0.71 18.68 -0.06
C SER A 44 -1.26 19.03 -1.45
N GLY A 45 -2.20 18.25 -1.97
CA GLY A 45 -2.81 18.50 -3.29
C GLY A 45 -1.88 18.22 -4.47
N CYS A 46 -0.77 17.49 -4.27
CA CYS A 46 0.22 17.14 -5.28
C CYS A 46 -0.31 16.09 -6.28
N ALA A 47 -1.37 16.42 -7.03
CA ALA A 47 -2.17 15.48 -7.82
C ALA A 47 -1.36 14.61 -8.79
N GLN A 48 -0.36 15.20 -9.47
CA GLN A 48 0.46 14.47 -10.42
C GLN A 48 1.37 13.45 -9.71
N ALA A 49 2.01 13.86 -8.61
CA ALA A 49 2.85 12.97 -7.81
C ALA A 49 2.04 11.83 -7.17
N VAL A 50 0.80 12.11 -6.71
CA VAL A 50 -0.12 11.05 -6.25
C VAL A 50 -0.38 10.04 -7.36
N ALA A 51 -0.72 10.50 -8.57
CA ALA A 51 -1.00 9.60 -9.68
C ALA A 51 0.23 8.79 -10.11
N GLU A 52 1.44 9.35 -10.01
CA GLU A 52 2.69 8.68 -10.35
C GLU A 52 3.08 7.55 -9.39
N LEU A 53 2.42 7.42 -8.23
CA LEU A 53 2.56 6.24 -7.37
C LEU A 53 2.00 4.98 -8.02
N TRP A 54 1.05 5.12 -8.96
CA TRP A 54 0.45 4.02 -9.71
C TRP A 54 1.15 3.80 -11.05
N GLU A 55 1.01 2.59 -11.58
CA GLU A 55 1.19 2.31 -13.01
C GLU A 55 0.26 3.20 -13.87
N PRO A 56 0.57 3.43 -15.16
CA PRO A 56 -0.27 4.23 -16.04
C PRO A 56 -1.76 3.84 -16.01
N GLU A 57 -2.02 2.54 -16.06
CA GLU A 57 -3.35 1.90 -16.00
C GLU A 57 -3.71 1.37 -14.61
N GLY A 58 -3.00 1.83 -13.57
CA GLY A 58 -3.23 1.37 -12.21
C GLY A 58 -4.62 1.75 -11.69
N VAL A 59 -5.17 0.91 -10.81
CA VAL A 59 -6.53 1.06 -10.29
C VAL A 59 -6.52 1.52 -8.84
N TYR A 60 -7.43 2.42 -8.51
CA TYR A 60 -7.75 2.75 -7.12
C TYR A 60 -9.24 2.54 -6.88
N ASP A 61 -9.56 1.46 -6.17
CA ASP A 61 -10.90 1.06 -5.74
C ASP A 61 -11.14 1.51 -4.30
N VAL A 62 -12.07 2.45 -4.12
CA VAL A 62 -12.39 3.13 -2.85
C VAL A 62 -13.80 2.85 -2.37
N ASP A 63 -14.27 1.60 -2.43
CA ASP A 63 -15.61 1.15 -1.97
C ASP A 63 -16.80 1.81 -2.71
N GLU A 64 -16.86 3.15 -2.73
CA GLU A 64 -17.86 4.01 -3.38
C GLU A 64 -17.40 4.53 -4.75
N LEU A 65 -16.09 4.48 -5.04
CA LEU A 65 -15.49 5.06 -6.24
C LEU A 65 -14.41 4.14 -6.81
N LEU A 66 -14.49 3.86 -8.11
CA LEU A 66 -13.43 3.18 -8.85
C LEU A 66 -12.74 4.19 -9.77
N MET A 67 -11.42 4.32 -9.65
CA MET A 67 -10.58 5.18 -10.50
C MET A 67 -9.66 4.30 -11.33
N ASN A 68 -9.74 4.45 -12.65
CA ASN A 68 -8.96 3.71 -13.62
C ASN A 68 -7.91 4.62 -14.25
N GLY A 69 -6.64 4.33 -13.92
CA GLY A 69 -5.48 5.02 -14.44
C GLY A 69 -5.19 6.36 -13.79
N ARG A 70 -3.99 6.86 -14.07
CA ARG A 70 -3.41 8.07 -13.47
C ARG A 70 -4.28 9.32 -13.63
N ARG A 71 -4.99 9.43 -14.76
CA ARG A 71 -5.84 10.59 -15.06
C ARG A 71 -6.97 10.76 -14.06
N GLU A 72 -7.67 9.67 -13.72
CA GLU A 72 -8.80 9.69 -12.79
C GLU A 72 -8.32 9.91 -11.34
N ILE A 73 -7.20 9.28 -10.98
CA ILE A 73 -6.56 9.48 -9.66
C ILE A 73 -6.14 10.95 -9.48
N ALA A 74 -5.49 11.56 -10.48
CA ALA A 74 -5.12 12.97 -10.40
C ALA A 74 -6.35 13.90 -10.39
N ALA A 75 -7.43 13.53 -11.10
CA ALA A 75 -8.68 14.29 -11.10
C ALA A 75 -9.36 14.27 -9.72
N MET A 76 -9.31 13.15 -9.00
CA MET A 76 -9.82 13.05 -7.63
C MET A 76 -9.13 14.08 -6.71
N VAL A 77 -7.80 14.17 -6.74
CA VAL A 77 -7.04 15.13 -5.92
C VAL A 77 -7.40 16.58 -6.27
N ARG A 78 -7.62 16.88 -7.55
CA ARG A 78 -8.02 18.22 -8.03
C ARG A 78 -9.50 18.54 -7.82
N SER A 79 -10.32 17.56 -7.42
CA SER A 79 -11.75 17.75 -7.29
C SER A 79 -12.09 18.79 -6.22
N ARG A 80 -13.21 19.51 -6.39
CA ARG A 80 -13.70 20.47 -5.37
C ARG A 80 -13.86 19.84 -4.00
N ASN A 81 -14.35 18.61 -4.00
CA ASN A 81 -14.48 17.74 -2.85
C ASN A 81 -13.12 17.62 -2.12
N HIS A 82 -12.09 17.17 -2.83
CA HIS A 82 -10.75 16.97 -2.24
C HIS A 82 -10.07 18.25 -1.79
N GLN A 83 -10.17 19.29 -2.61
CA GLN A 83 -9.66 20.61 -2.24
C GLN A 83 -10.39 21.19 -1.02
N GLY A 84 -11.67 20.84 -0.82
CA GLY A 84 -12.42 21.19 0.39
C GLY A 84 -11.86 20.54 1.65
N TRP A 85 -11.46 19.26 1.59
CA TRP A 85 -10.82 18.59 2.74
C TRP A 85 -9.47 19.23 3.09
N ILE A 86 -8.66 19.55 2.08
CA ILE A 86 -7.37 20.22 2.28
C ILE A 86 -7.58 21.59 2.94
N ALA A 87 -8.44 22.44 2.36
CA ALA A 87 -8.68 23.79 2.87
C ALA A 87 -9.34 23.79 4.27
N GLY A 88 -10.17 22.80 4.56
CA GLY A 88 -10.81 22.63 5.87
C GLY A 88 -9.92 22.01 6.94
N GLY A 89 -8.79 21.41 6.54
CA GLY A 89 -7.90 20.63 7.41
C GLY A 89 -8.28 19.15 7.44
N CYS A 90 -7.40 18.32 6.87
CA CYS A 90 -7.51 16.86 6.88
C CYS A 90 -6.16 16.19 7.10
N ALA A 91 -6.19 14.92 7.47
CA ALA A 91 -5.04 14.04 7.46
C ALA A 91 -5.44 12.64 6.96
N HIS A 92 -4.87 12.22 5.85
CA HIS A 92 -4.85 10.83 5.40
C HIS A 92 -3.71 10.10 6.10
N PHE A 93 -3.94 9.71 7.35
CA PHE A 93 -2.95 9.00 8.15
C PHE A 93 -2.84 7.54 7.69
N ILE A 94 -1.65 7.19 7.17
CA ILE A 94 -1.35 5.85 6.65
C ILE A 94 -0.56 5.09 7.71
N GLY A 95 -1.10 3.94 8.16
CA GLY A 95 -0.37 3.05 9.05
C GLY A 95 0.78 2.34 8.33
N PRO A 96 1.88 1.98 9.02
CA PRO A 96 2.95 1.18 8.41
C PRO A 96 2.38 -0.11 7.81
N PRO A 97 2.61 -0.37 6.52
CA PRO A 97 2.07 -1.56 5.86
C PRO A 97 2.88 -2.81 6.22
N HIS A 98 2.22 -3.97 6.24
CA HIS A 98 2.90 -5.26 6.13
C HIS A 98 3.13 -5.56 4.65
N VAL A 99 4.39 -5.67 4.24
CA VAL A 99 4.80 -5.87 2.84
C VAL A 99 5.29 -7.30 2.66
N THR A 100 4.91 -7.92 1.54
CA THR A 100 5.44 -9.21 1.09
C THR A 100 5.85 -9.07 -0.37
N VAL A 101 7.12 -9.32 -0.66
CA VAL A 101 7.71 -9.26 -2.01
C VAL A 101 7.86 -10.67 -2.58
N ASP A 102 7.48 -10.85 -3.84
CA ASP A 102 7.64 -12.08 -4.62
C ASP A 102 8.22 -11.73 -6.00
N GLY A 103 9.54 -11.76 -6.10
CA GLY A 103 10.28 -11.36 -7.30
C GLY A 103 10.07 -9.89 -7.67
N ASP A 104 9.29 -9.68 -8.74
CA ASP A 104 8.95 -8.36 -9.28
C ASP A 104 7.49 -7.94 -8.98
N GLU A 105 6.78 -8.72 -8.18
CA GLU A 105 5.45 -8.40 -7.66
C GLU A 105 5.50 -8.26 -6.14
N ALA A 106 4.59 -7.50 -5.56
CA ALA A 106 4.45 -7.40 -4.12
C ALA A 106 2.98 -7.18 -3.72
N THR A 107 2.64 -7.65 -2.52
CA THR A 107 1.38 -7.29 -1.86
C THR A 107 1.68 -6.58 -0.56
N ALA A 108 0.89 -5.55 -0.25
CA ALA A 108 0.96 -4.89 1.05
C ALA A 108 -0.43 -4.67 1.64
N VAL A 109 -0.57 -4.86 2.94
CA VAL A 109 -1.82 -4.57 3.67
C VAL A 109 -1.57 -3.60 4.82
N GLY A 110 -2.56 -2.78 5.11
CA GLY A 110 -2.48 -1.81 6.19
C GLY A 110 -3.76 -1.00 6.34
N TYR A 111 -3.67 0.08 7.10
CA TYR A 111 -4.81 0.95 7.40
C TYR A 111 -4.62 2.35 6.86
N THR A 112 -5.73 3.01 6.54
CA THR A 112 -5.79 4.45 6.31
C THR A 112 -6.90 5.03 7.15
N LEU A 113 -6.56 6.07 7.92
CA LEU A 113 -7.49 6.86 8.72
C LEU A 113 -7.59 8.24 8.08
N MET A 114 -8.80 8.65 7.71
CA MET A 114 -9.07 10.02 7.28
C MET A 114 -9.58 10.79 8.48
N ILE A 115 -8.75 11.70 8.99
CA ILE A 115 -9.08 12.60 10.08
C ILE A 115 -9.43 13.95 9.46
N VAL A 116 -10.48 14.60 9.94
CA VAL A 116 -10.90 15.92 9.46
C VAL A 116 -11.09 16.87 10.63
N ASN A 117 -10.77 18.13 10.42
CA ASN A 117 -11.08 19.19 11.37
C ASN A 117 -12.56 19.57 11.28
N THR A 118 -13.18 19.85 12.43
CA THR A 118 -14.57 20.28 12.56
C THR A 118 -14.66 21.40 13.60
N PRO A 119 -15.78 22.14 13.71
CA PRO A 119 -15.94 23.17 14.74
C PRO A 119 -15.70 22.66 16.18
N ASP A 120 -15.98 21.38 16.44
CA ASP A 120 -15.85 20.76 17.77
C ASP A 120 -14.52 20.01 17.96
N GLY A 121 -13.60 20.10 16.99
CA GLY A 121 -12.29 19.45 17.01
C GLY A 121 -12.08 18.41 15.90
N PHE A 122 -11.01 17.61 16.03
CA PHE A 122 -10.67 16.59 15.04
C PHE A 122 -11.55 15.34 15.18
N THR A 123 -12.12 14.88 14.06
CA THR A 123 -12.95 13.68 14.00
C THR A 123 -12.38 12.67 13.01
N LEU A 124 -12.47 11.38 13.35
CA LEU A 124 -12.18 10.28 12.43
C LEU A 124 -13.35 10.14 11.44
N ARG A 125 -13.17 10.60 10.21
CA ARG A 125 -14.19 10.60 9.15
C ARG A 125 -14.34 9.24 8.47
N ARG A 126 -13.22 8.53 8.28
CA ARG A 126 -13.19 7.22 7.59
C ARG A 126 -12.04 6.39 8.13
N ALA A 127 -12.29 5.12 8.45
CA ALA A 127 -11.27 4.15 8.84
C ALA A 127 -11.36 2.96 7.89
N THR A 128 -10.23 2.53 7.32
CA THR A 128 -10.26 1.61 6.17
C THR A 128 -9.14 0.59 6.20
N ALA A 129 -9.46 -0.65 5.84
CA ALA A 129 -8.49 -1.66 5.45
C ALA A 129 -8.06 -1.40 4.00
N ASN A 130 -6.75 -1.54 3.74
CA ASN A 130 -6.17 -1.32 2.43
C ASN A 130 -5.37 -2.55 2.02
N ARG A 131 -5.51 -2.95 0.76
CA ARG A 131 -4.63 -3.89 0.09
C ARG A 131 -4.03 -3.21 -1.12
N TRP A 132 -2.74 -3.38 -1.31
CA TRP A 132 -1.99 -2.89 -2.44
C TRP A 132 -1.41 -4.08 -3.19
N ARG A 133 -1.56 -4.08 -4.51
CA ARG A 133 -0.75 -4.87 -5.43
C ARG A 133 0.26 -3.94 -6.08
N LEU A 134 1.53 -4.33 -6.07
CA LEU A 134 2.60 -3.53 -6.64
C LEU A 134 3.45 -4.37 -7.59
N ARG A 135 4.09 -3.69 -8.54
CA ARG A 135 5.01 -4.29 -9.49
C ARG A 135 6.28 -3.44 -9.58
N ARG A 136 7.42 -4.12 -9.75
CA ARG A 136 8.69 -3.47 -10.08
C ARG A 136 8.70 -3.05 -11.54
N THR A 137 9.09 -1.81 -11.79
CA THR A 137 9.36 -1.29 -13.13
C THR A 137 10.81 -0.87 -13.27
N ALA A 138 11.20 -0.49 -14.50
CA ALA A 138 12.49 0.15 -14.74
C ALA A 138 12.69 1.46 -13.94
N ALA A 139 11.61 2.11 -13.48
CA ALA A 139 11.62 3.34 -12.69
C ALA A 139 11.31 3.12 -11.20
N GLY A 140 11.45 1.88 -10.71
CA GLY A 140 11.12 1.47 -9.34
C GLY A 140 9.74 0.86 -9.18
N TRP A 141 9.34 0.60 -7.94
CA TRP A 141 8.05 0.00 -7.61
C TRP A 141 6.88 0.95 -7.89
N ARG A 142 5.75 0.41 -8.36
CA ARG A 142 4.50 1.15 -8.61
C ARG A 142 3.29 0.35 -8.19
N ALA A 143 2.23 1.05 -7.76
CA ALA A 143 0.95 0.43 -7.45
C ALA A 143 0.23 0.02 -8.75
N VAL A 144 -0.10 -1.26 -8.86
CA VAL A 144 -0.99 -1.79 -9.90
C VAL A 144 -2.43 -1.60 -9.47
N GLU A 145 -2.72 -1.89 -8.20
CA GLU A 145 -4.05 -1.78 -7.63
C GLU A 145 -3.95 -1.37 -6.16
N ARG A 146 -4.82 -0.48 -5.74
CA ARG A 146 -5.14 -0.26 -4.33
C ARG A 146 -6.63 -0.49 -4.13
N THR A 147 -6.97 -1.41 -3.23
CA THR A 147 -8.35 -1.66 -2.81
C THR A 147 -8.53 -1.18 -1.37
N ASN A 148 -9.58 -0.42 -1.13
CA ASN A 148 -9.94 0.12 0.17
C ASN A 148 -11.35 -0.32 0.56
N ARG A 149 -11.51 -0.81 1.79
CA ARG A 149 -12.83 -1.14 2.36
C ARG A 149 -12.96 -0.53 3.74
N VAL A 150 -14.10 0.07 4.04
CA VAL A 150 -14.35 0.73 5.32
C VAL A 150 -14.52 -0.29 6.45
N LEU A 151 -14.04 0.04 7.63
CA LEU A 151 -14.12 -0.80 8.83
C LEU A 151 -15.52 -0.69 9.48
N ASP A 152 -16.54 -1.21 8.81
CA ASP A 152 -17.95 -1.10 9.23
C ASP A 152 -18.60 -2.45 9.61
N GLY A 153 -17.79 -3.50 9.76
CA GLY A 153 -18.25 -4.84 10.14
C GLY A 153 -18.55 -5.78 8.97
N ARG A 154 -18.54 -5.28 7.72
CA ARG A 154 -18.61 -6.16 6.54
C ARG A 154 -17.35 -7.01 6.40
N LYS A 155 -17.48 -8.19 5.76
CA LYS A 155 -16.39 -9.20 5.65
C LYS A 155 -15.23 -8.75 4.76
N GLU A 156 -15.48 -7.84 3.82
CA GLU A 156 -14.54 -7.42 2.79
C GLU A 156 -13.29 -6.78 3.42
N SER A 157 -13.46 -6.01 4.49
CA SER A 157 -12.35 -5.37 5.21
C SER A 157 -11.38 -6.38 5.88
N PRO A 158 -11.84 -7.32 6.73
CA PRO A 158 -10.97 -8.36 7.25
C PRO A 158 -10.43 -9.29 6.15
N ASP A 159 -11.19 -9.55 5.07
CA ASP A 159 -10.75 -10.32 3.89
C ASP A 159 -9.52 -9.71 3.21
N LEU A 160 -9.53 -8.40 3.00
CA LEU A 160 -8.35 -7.70 2.47
C LEU A 160 -7.13 -7.90 3.37
N LEU A 161 -7.28 -7.75 4.69
CA LEU A 161 -6.16 -7.83 5.63
C LEU A 161 -5.57 -9.24 5.71
N ALA A 162 -6.42 -10.28 5.75
CA ALA A 162 -5.96 -11.65 5.84
C ALA A 162 -5.27 -12.15 4.56
N SER A 163 -5.49 -11.49 3.42
CA SER A 163 -4.91 -11.89 2.14
C SER A 163 -3.38 -11.91 2.11
N CYS A 164 -2.69 -11.16 2.99
CA CYS A 164 -1.23 -11.22 3.14
C CYS A 164 -0.74 -12.32 4.09
N PHE A 165 -1.64 -13.07 4.74
CA PHE A 165 -1.32 -14.08 5.74
C PHE A 165 -1.97 -15.43 5.39
N PRO A 166 -1.61 -16.07 4.26
CA PRO A 166 -2.27 -17.29 3.78
C PRO A 166 -2.16 -18.49 4.76
N GLY A 167 -1.15 -18.51 5.63
CA GLY A 167 -0.99 -19.52 6.68
C GLY A 167 -1.77 -19.25 7.97
N ALA A 168 -2.39 -18.06 8.11
CA ALA A 168 -3.12 -17.72 9.32
C ALA A 168 -4.53 -18.34 9.30
N VAL A 169 -4.90 -18.99 10.41
CA VAL A 169 -6.23 -19.59 10.57
C VAL A 169 -7.15 -18.60 11.25
N ARG A 170 -8.28 -18.28 10.60
CA ARG A 170 -9.31 -17.43 11.19
C ARG A 170 -10.16 -18.19 12.17
N HIS A 171 -10.44 -17.56 13.31
CA HIS A 171 -11.54 -18.00 14.16
C HIS A 171 -12.87 -17.70 13.46
N LEU A 172 -13.65 -18.73 13.19
CA LEU A 172 -15.04 -18.62 12.78
C LEU A 172 -15.90 -18.93 14.00
N PRO A 173 -16.58 -17.93 14.59
CA PRO A 173 -17.48 -18.22 15.70
C PRO A 173 -18.52 -19.23 15.22
N GLN A 174 -18.76 -20.28 16.00
CA GLN A 174 -19.87 -21.17 15.72
C GLN A 174 -21.15 -20.36 15.81
N GLY A 175 -21.96 -20.40 14.75
CA GLY A 175 -23.26 -19.71 14.72
C GLY A 175 -24.13 -20.14 15.91
N PRO A 176 -25.20 -19.39 16.22
CA PRO A 176 -26.13 -19.83 17.26
C PRO A 176 -26.57 -21.27 16.94
N ARG A 177 -26.41 -22.19 17.91
CA ARG A 177 -27.03 -23.52 17.81
C ARG A 177 -28.53 -23.27 17.61
N ALA A 178 -29.06 -23.81 16.52
CA ALA A 178 -30.49 -23.78 16.20
C ALA A 178 -31.34 -24.29 17.36
#